data_AF-A0A6G5RCF8-F1
#
_entry.id   AF-A0A6G5RCF8-F1
#
_cell.length_a   1.000
_cell.length_b   1.000
_cell.length_c   1.000
_cell.angle_alpha   90.00
_cell.angle_beta   90.00
_cell.angle_gamma   90.00
#
_symmetry.space_group_name_H-M   'P 1'
#
loop_
_entity.id
_entity.type
_entity.pdbx_description
1 polymer ?
#
loop_
_entity_poly.entity_id
_entity_poly.type
_entity_poly.pdbx_seq_one_letter_code
_entity_poly.pdbx_strand_id
1 'polypeptide(L)'
;MSELIPFTHVIGGERLSGLASGGGERARATVVLLHGAGNGGKERLVPLLAEFAAHGCHALAFDFSGHGESTGLLPELSLRRRFEQAVSVIDARARVDGPLVLAGFSMSGQTVADLVRHYGDRVAALGLCAPAVYAAEAWDVPFGAGDGRFSEIIRGPGSWHAAPGLDVLRAFEGRAVLAVPGTDEVIPPAVTEAFSQALARRAQFTHWELPDARHRLGRWFRDHPDDRREFVAAVLTGLGEHGWTATRAWVARQLPEGRTVDKSAFLAGGWSAQMRRLTLDDGTELALRTIVKPFFRRHAPGLLAREAEILTLLAEQEGVPAAELIGVDATGEHCDHPSLLMSVLPGRVRVDEEELGPRVDLLAGQLARIHRIVPRERPRAYQAWTSPTAVPPGWERAVDVIRRDPPPYDGCFLHRDFHPGNVLFTGSGAGLRVSGVVDWVETSWGPADLDVAHCSTALALLHGPEYGLGFRERYEAQGGRRLADGPEHLYWRLLDALAYVPDAAKLAGPWRELGRTDLTPEVLGERLEAYVTGLLKRYA
;
A
#
# COMPACT_ATOMS: atom_id res chain seq x y z
N MET A 1 35.16 14.17 13.56
CA MET A 1 34.85 13.14 12.54
C MET A 1 35.18 11.79 13.14
N SER A 2 34.23 10.86 13.16
CA SER A 2 34.50 9.50 13.65
C SER A 2 35.54 8.85 12.75
N GLU A 3 36.57 8.25 13.34
CA GLU A 3 37.62 7.55 12.59
C GLU A 3 37.02 6.32 11.89
N LEU A 4 37.28 6.18 10.59
CA LEU A 4 36.87 5.03 9.81
C LEU A 4 38.02 4.03 9.75
N ILE A 5 37.75 2.81 10.22
CA ILE A 5 38.74 1.75 10.38
C ILE A 5 38.57 0.76 9.23
N PRO A 6 39.58 0.58 8.36
CA PRO A 6 39.53 -0.44 7.33
C PRO A 6 39.58 -1.84 7.93
N PHE A 7 38.90 -2.77 7.29
CA PHE A 7 38.93 -4.18 7.66
C PHE A 7 38.91 -5.09 6.44
N THR A 8 39.34 -6.32 6.64
CA THR A 8 39.17 -7.40 5.68
C THR A 8 38.32 -8.52 6.29
N HIS A 9 37.60 -9.23 5.43
CA HIS A 9 36.77 -10.38 5.81
C HIS A 9 36.89 -11.49 4.77
N VAL A 10 37.07 -12.74 5.17
CA VAL A 10 37.27 -13.85 4.23
C VAL A 10 36.05 -14.76 4.24
N ILE A 11 35.51 -15.04 3.06
CA ILE A 11 34.38 -15.95 2.87
C ILE A 11 34.49 -16.62 1.49
N GLY A 12 34.27 -17.94 1.43
CA GLY A 12 34.27 -18.68 0.16
C GLY A 12 35.57 -18.58 -0.65
N GLY A 13 36.71 -18.38 0.03
CA GLY A 13 38.02 -18.18 -0.61
C GLY A 13 38.27 -16.75 -1.13
N GLU A 14 37.32 -15.84 -0.98
CA GLU A 14 37.45 -14.44 -1.37
C GLU A 14 37.66 -13.54 -0.16
N ARG A 15 38.51 -12.52 -0.32
CA ARG A 15 38.74 -11.45 0.65
C ARG A 15 37.92 -10.23 0.28
N LEU A 16 36.99 -9.88 1.16
CA LEU A 16 36.20 -8.67 1.10
C LEU A 16 36.96 -7.51 1.78
N SER A 17 36.96 -6.32 1.17
CA SER A 17 37.47 -5.08 1.74
C SER A 17 36.32 -4.26 2.32
N GLY A 18 36.46 -3.75 3.55
CA GLY A 18 35.43 -2.98 4.22
C GLY A 18 35.94 -1.84 5.08
N LEU A 19 35.00 -1.00 5.52
CA LEU A 19 35.19 0.13 6.40
C LEU A 19 34.14 0.06 7.53
N ALA A 20 34.59 0.34 8.75
CA ALA A 20 33.75 0.39 9.93
C ALA A 20 33.97 1.71 10.68
N SER A 21 32.93 2.26 11.30
CA SER A 21 33.11 3.34 12.28
C SER A 21 33.68 2.80 13.59
N GLY A 22 34.61 3.52 14.21
CA GLY A 22 35.07 3.20 15.57
C GLY A 22 33.96 3.23 16.63
N GLY A 23 34.13 2.50 17.74
CA GLY A 23 33.30 2.66 18.96
C GLY A 23 31.99 1.86 19.05
N GLY A 24 31.91 0.67 18.45
CA GLY A 24 30.66 -0.11 18.34
C GLY A 24 29.96 -0.52 19.66
N GLU A 25 30.66 -0.59 20.80
CA GLU A 25 30.10 -1.10 22.07
C GLU A 25 28.98 -0.22 22.67
N ARG A 26 29.00 1.09 22.39
CA ARG A 26 27.97 2.04 22.89
C ARG A 26 27.02 2.54 21.79
N ALA A 27 27.11 1.97 20.60
CA ALA A 27 26.28 2.39 19.47
C ALA A 27 24.81 2.04 19.68
N ARG A 28 23.91 2.94 19.25
CA ARG A 28 22.45 2.76 19.31
C ARG A 28 21.92 1.65 18.39
N ALA A 29 22.62 1.40 17.29
CA ALA A 29 22.29 0.42 16.26
C ALA A 29 23.54 0.11 15.43
N THR A 30 23.54 -1.04 14.75
CA THR A 30 24.51 -1.31 13.68
C THR A 30 23.86 -1.00 12.33
N VAL A 31 24.49 -0.10 11.57
CA VAL A 31 24.05 0.30 10.23
C VAL A 31 24.93 -0.41 9.20
N VAL A 32 24.31 -1.06 8.22
CA VAL A 32 25.01 -1.76 7.14
C VAL A 32 24.64 -1.12 5.81
N LEU A 33 25.65 -0.54 5.16
CA LEU A 33 25.53 0.16 3.88
C LEU A 33 26.02 -0.76 2.75
N LEU A 34 25.11 -1.08 1.81
CA LEU A 34 25.35 -2.05 0.74
C LEU A 34 25.25 -1.37 -0.62
N HIS A 35 26.36 -1.34 -1.37
CA HIS A 35 26.43 -0.70 -2.68
C HIS A 35 25.73 -1.55 -3.77
N GLY A 36 25.33 -0.93 -4.87
CA GLY A 36 24.74 -1.63 -6.03
C GLY A 36 25.75 -2.41 -6.88
N ALA A 37 25.34 -2.92 -8.04
CA ALA A 37 26.21 -3.66 -8.96
C ALA A 37 27.07 -2.76 -9.87
N GLY A 38 27.74 -3.37 -10.86
CA GLY A 38 28.56 -2.70 -11.86
C GLY A 38 29.82 -2.08 -11.24
N ASN A 39 30.19 -0.87 -11.66
CA ASN A 39 31.37 -0.18 -11.12
C ASN A 39 31.13 0.46 -9.73
N GLY A 40 30.16 -0.04 -8.97
CA GLY A 40 29.86 0.36 -7.58
C GLY A 40 30.95 -0.09 -6.61
N GLY A 41 31.02 0.55 -5.44
CA GLY A 41 31.97 0.23 -4.38
C GLY A 41 31.67 1.03 -3.11
N LYS A 42 32.22 0.59 -1.99
CA LYS A 42 32.04 1.14 -0.64
C LYS A 42 32.48 2.60 -0.55
N GLU A 43 33.41 3.06 -1.39
CA GLU A 43 33.91 4.45 -1.39
C GLU A 43 32.78 5.45 -1.63
N ARG A 44 31.76 5.06 -2.41
CA ARG A 44 30.58 5.89 -2.67
C ARG A 44 29.67 6.05 -1.45
N LEU A 45 29.82 5.18 -0.46
CA LEU A 45 29.00 5.12 0.74
C LEU A 45 29.70 5.76 1.95
N VAL A 46 30.99 6.09 1.83
CA VAL A 46 31.79 6.69 2.90
C VAL A 46 31.13 7.94 3.52
N PRO A 47 30.57 8.90 2.74
CA PRO A 47 29.90 10.05 3.33
C PRO A 47 28.71 9.65 4.21
N LEU A 48 27.89 8.70 3.77
CA LEU A 48 26.77 8.18 4.56
C LEU A 48 27.25 7.40 5.79
N LEU A 49 28.31 6.60 5.64
CA LEU A 49 28.91 5.85 6.75
C LEU A 49 29.37 6.81 7.85
N ALA A 50 30.07 7.87 7.49
CA ALA A 50 30.49 8.92 8.43
C ALA A 50 29.29 9.65 9.06
N GLU A 51 28.23 9.90 8.28
CA GLU A 51 27.02 10.58 8.75
C GLU A 51 26.25 9.71 9.76
N PHE A 52 26.04 8.41 9.49
CA PHE A 52 25.44 7.48 10.46
C PHE A 52 26.29 7.36 11.73
N ALA A 53 27.62 7.33 11.60
CA ALA A 53 28.52 7.30 12.74
C ALA A 53 28.43 8.59 13.59
N ALA A 54 28.27 9.76 12.96
CA ALA A 54 28.03 11.02 13.64
C ALA A 54 26.70 11.02 14.43
N HIS A 55 25.73 10.22 14.01
CA HIS A 55 24.45 9.99 14.71
C HIS A 55 24.49 8.83 15.72
N GLY A 56 25.69 8.43 16.16
CA GLY A 56 25.89 7.46 17.24
C GLY A 56 25.65 6.00 16.84
N CYS A 57 25.65 5.69 15.54
CA CYS A 57 25.54 4.32 15.05
C CYS A 57 26.93 3.68 14.83
N HIS A 58 26.99 2.35 14.92
CA HIS A 58 28.13 1.59 14.41
C HIS A 58 27.88 1.32 12.93
N ALA A 59 28.56 2.02 12.04
CA ALA A 59 28.31 1.96 10.61
C ALA A 59 29.35 1.09 9.88
N LEU A 60 28.88 0.22 9.00
CA LEU A 60 29.66 -0.75 8.24
C LEU A 60 29.36 -0.59 6.74
N ALA A 61 30.39 -0.60 5.90
CA ALA A 61 30.27 -0.80 4.46
C ALA A 61 31.38 -1.72 3.98
N PHE A 62 31.13 -2.51 2.94
CA PHE A 62 32.13 -3.36 2.34
C PHE A 62 31.89 -3.52 0.84
N ASP A 63 32.94 -3.87 0.12
CA ASP A 63 32.88 -4.24 -1.29
C ASP A 63 32.49 -5.71 -1.41
N PHE A 64 31.43 -5.99 -2.17
CA PHE A 64 31.15 -7.37 -2.60
C PHE A 64 32.28 -7.89 -3.49
N SER A 65 32.40 -9.22 -3.64
CA SER A 65 33.45 -9.79 -4.50
C SER A 65 33.41 -9.24 -5.93
N GLY A 66 34.60 -9.07 -6.52
CA GLY A 66 34.77 -8.46 -7.84
C GLY A 66 34.48 -6.96 -7.92
N HIS A 67 34.27 -6.28 -6.78
CA HIS A 67 34.08 -4.83 -6.71
C HIS A 67 35.19 -4.18 -5.88
N GLY A 68 35.50 -2.92 -6.20
CA GLY A 68 36.44 -2.10 -5.45
C GLY A 68 37.77 -2.80 -5.16
N GLU A 69 38.07 -3.00 -3.88
CA GLU A 69 39.30 -3.63 -3.40
C GLU A 69 39.12 -5.11 -2.99
N SER A 70 37.91 -5.65 -3.13
CA SER A 70 37.63 -7.05 -2.88
C SER A 70 38.16 -7.94 -4.00
N THR A 71 38.59 -9.15 -3.65
CA THR A 71 39.01 -10.15 -4.64
C THR A 71 37.79 -10.76 -5.35
N GLY A 72 38.04 -11.72 -6.25
CA GLY A 72 36.99 -12.42 -7.01
C GLY A 72 36.66 -11.71 -8.32
N LEU A 73 35.73 -12.29 -9.08
CA LEU A 73 35.32 -11.77 -10.38
C LEU A 73 33.83 -11.44 -10.38
N LEU A 74 33.49 -10.22 -10.80
CA LEU A 74 32.09 -9.75 -10.85
C LEU A 74 31.17 -10.70 -11.63
N PRO A 75 31.57 -11.28 -12.78
CA PRO A 75 30.76 -12.27 -13.50
C PRO A 75 30.40 -13.53 -12.71
N GLU A 76 31.20 -13.91 -11.72
CA GLU A 76 30.98 -15.11 -10.89
C GLU A 76 30.09 -14.83 -9.68
N LEU A 77 29.81 -13.56 -9.38
CA LEU A 77 28.94 -13.17 -8.28
C LEU A 77 27.47 -13.47 -8.64
N SER A 78 26.63 -13.68 -7.64
CA SER A 78 25.19 -13.89 -7.77
C SER A 78 24.42 -13.19 -6.65
N LEU A 79 23.09 -13.13 -6.75
CA LEU A 79 22.24 -12.60 -5.67
C LEU A 79 22.44 -13.39 -4.37
N ARG A 80 22.47 -14.74 -4.45
CA ARG A 80 22.80 -15.60 -3.31
C ARG A 80 24.16 -15.27 -2.70
N ARG A 81 25.22 -15.19 -3.50
CA ARG A 81 26.57 -14.93 -2.98
C ARG A 81 26.66 -13.55 -2.30
N ARG A 82 25.98 -12.53 -2.83
CA ARG A 82 25.88 -11.22 -2.17
C ARG A 82 25.20 -11.33 -0.80
N PHE A 83 24.10 -12.06 -0.71
CA PHE A 83 23.43 -12.31 0.56
C PHE A 83 24.35 -13.04 1.55
N GLU A 84 25.00 -14.14 1.14
CA GLU A 84 25.93 -14.91 1.99
C GLU A 84 27.09 -14.05 2.50
N GLN A 85 27.66 -13.21 1.65
CA GLN A 85 28.71 -12.26 2.01
C GLN A 85 28.23 -11.23 3.03
N ALA A 86 27.05 -10.65 2.82
CA ALA A 86 26.47 -9.69 3.74
C ALA A 86 26.16 -10.31 5.10
N VAL A 87 25.56 -11.51 5.14
CA VAL A 87 25.31 -12.24 6.39
C VAL A 87 26.62 -12.46 7.15
N SER A 88 27.64 -13.00 6.48
CA SER A 88 28.92 -13.31 7.13
C SER A 88 29.65 -12.08 7.68
N VAL A 89 29.59 -10.94 6.98
CA VAL A 89 30.16 -9.68 7.48
C VAL A 89 29.36 -9.15 8.67
N ILE A 90 28.02 -9.18 8.60
CA ILE A 90 27.14 -8.72 9.67
C ILE A 90 27.34 -9.57 10.93
N ASP A 91 27.33 -10.89 10.82
CA ASP A 91 27.52 -11.78 11.98
C ASP A 91 28.88 -11.60 12.64
N ALA A 92 29.92 -11.28 11.87
CA ALA A 92 31.26 -11.07 12.39
C ALA A 92 31.47 -9.68 13.03
N ARG A 93 30.65 -8.68 12.69
CA ARG A 93 30.94 -7.26 13.00
C ARG A 93 29.82 -6.54 13.72
N ALA A 94 28.56 -6.97 13.56
CA ALA A 94 27.42 -6.39 14.24
C ALA A 94 27.25 -7.00 15.64
N ARG A 95 26.71 -6.21 16.57
CA ARG A 95 26.37 -6.70 17.92
C ARG A 95 25.22 -7.69 17.83
N VAL A 96 25.39 -8.90 18.36
CA VAL A 96 24.41 -10.01 18.27
C VAL A 96 22.99 -9.57 18.61
N ASP A 97 22.81 -8.86 19.73
CA ASP A 97 21.48 -8.43 20.21
C ASP A 97 21.11 -6.98 19.86
N GLY A 98 21.95 -6.31 19.05
CA GLY A 98 21.72 -4.92 18.64
C GLY A 98 20.77 -4.79 17.45
N PRO A 99 19.96 -3.71 17.39
CA PRO A 99 19.11 -3.46 16.23
C PRO A 99 19.96 -3.19 14.98
N LEU A 100 19.50 -3.73 13.85
CA LEU A 100 20.11 -3.56 12.54
C LEU A 100 19.35 -2.48 11.75
N VAL A 101 20.13 -1.62 11.10
CA VAL A 101 19.64 -0.69 10.09
C VAL A 101 20.29 -1.07 8.76
N LEU A 102 19.49 -1.38 7.76
CA LEU A 102 19.98 -1.82 6.46
C LEU A 102 19.77 -0.73 5.42
N ALA A 103 20.84 -0.30 4.77
CA ALA A 103 20.78 0.72 3.73
C ALA A 103 21.32 0.18 2.40
N GLY A 104 20.44 0.04 1.40
CA GLY A 104 20.73 -0.63 0.14
C GLY A 104 20.57 0.30 -1.07
N PHE A 105 21.53 0.23 -2.00
CA PHE A 105 21.52 1.00 -3.25
C PHE A 105 21.34 0.08 -4.46
N SER A 106 20.45 0.45 -5.40
CA SER A 106 20.26 -0.28 -6.66
C SER A 106 20.02 -1.78 -6.42
N MET A 107 20.85 -2.66 -6.98
CA MET A 107 20.76 -4.12 -6.77
C MET A 107 20.69 -4.57 -5.30
N SER A 108 21.24 -3.78 -4.37
CA SER A 108 21.15 -4.12 -2.94
C SER A 108 19.76 -3.91 -2.34
N GLY A 109 18.78 -3.39 -3.10
CA GLY A 109 17.36 -3.50 -2.72
C GLY A 109 16.94 -4.95 -2.50
N GLN A 110 17.34 -5.86 -3.41
CA GLN A 110 17.17 -7.29 -3.28
C GLN A 110 17.90 -7.83 -2.04
N THR A 111 19.19 -7.54 -1.92
CA THR A 111 20.00 -8.03 -0.80
C THR A 111 19.43 -7.58 0.55
N VAL A 112 18.94 -6.34 0.66
CA VAL A 112 18.26 -5.87 1.87
C VAL A 112 17.00 -6.67 2.15
N ALA A 113 16.15 -6.94 1.14
CA ALA A 113 14.96 -7.77 1.34
C ALA A 113 15.33 -9.19 1.84
N ASP A 114 16.39 -9.78 1.31
CA ASP A 114 16.87 -11.10 1.76
C ASP A 114 17.40 -11.06 3.20
N LEU A 115 18.08 -9.98 3.59
CA LEU A 115 18.56 -9.78 4.96
C LEU A 115 17.42 -9.50 5.94
N VAL A 116 16.37 -8.79 5.53
CA VAL A 116 15.14 -8.64 6.34
C VAL A 116 14.52 -10.01 6.60
N ARG A 117 14.38 -10.84 5.56
CA ARG A 117 13.87 -12.21 5.72
C ARG A 117 14.74 -13.05 6.66
N HIS A 118 16.06 -12.87 6.61
CA HIS A 118 17.00 -13.66 7.41
C HIS A 118 17.06 -13.23 8.88
N TYR A 119 17.11 -11.92 9.16
CA TYR A 119 17.27 -11.40 10.52
C TYR A 119 15.95 -11.07 11.22
N GLY A 120 14.84 -11.03 10.48
CA GLY A 120 13.50 -10.76 11.03
C GLY A 120 13.45 -9.47 11.84
N ASP A 121 12.89 -9.56 13.05
CA ASP A 121 12.64 -8.42 13.95
C ASP A 121 13.90 -7.67 14.41
N ARG A 122 15.10 -8.25 14.20
CA ARG A 122 16.36 -7.56 14.47
C ARG A 122 16.56 -6.37 13.51
N VAL A 123 15.95 -6.39 12.33
CA VAL A 123 16.00 -5.25 11.39
C VAL A 123 14.97 -4.20 11.80
N ALA A 124 15.47 -3.11 12.39
CA ALA A 124 14.63 -2.03 12.89
C ALA A 124 14.31 -0.97 11.83
N ALA A 125 15.20 -0.75 10.85
CA ALA A 125 15.00 0.26 9.81
C ALA A 125 15.67 -0.06 8.47
N LEU A 126 15.07 0.47 7.40
CA LEU A 126 15.52 0.37 6.01
C LEU A 126 15.74 1.75 5.39
N GLY A 127 16.86 1.91 4.69
CA GLY A 127 17.12 3.03 3.79
C GLY A 127 17.37 2.51 2.37
N LEU A 128 16.40 2.60 1.48
CA LEU A 128 16.50 2.10 0.12
C LEU A 128 16.66 3.25 -0.87
N CYS A 129 17.70 3.19 -1.69
CA CYS A 129 18.08 4.25 -2.60
C CYS A 129 18.09 3.74 -4.04
N ALA A 130 17.12 4.19 -4.84
CA ALA A 130 16.88 3.70 -6.20
C ALA A 130 16.96 2.16 -6.30
N PRO A 131 16.22 1.40 -5.47
CA PRO A 131 16.42 -0.03 -5.31
C PRO A 131 15.90 -0.85 -6.50
N ALA A 132 16.42 -2.07 -6.64
CA ALA A 132 15.93 -3.09 -7.56
C ALA A 132 15.56 -4.37 -6.81
N VAL A 133 14.64 -5.16 -7.37
CA VAL A 133 14.21 -6.48 -6.89
C VAL A 133 14.14 -7.43 -8.09
N TYR A 134 14.34 -8.73 -7.87
CA TYR A 134 14.49 -9.69 -8.96
C TYR A 134 13.64 -10.95 -8.76
N ALA A 135 13.32 -11.61 -9.89
CA ALA A 135 12.61 -12.87 -9.91
C ALA A 135 13.37 -13.98 -9.17
N ALA A 136 12.66 -14.95 -8.60
CA ALA A 136 13.24 -16.03 -7.79
C ALA A 136 14.26 -16.86 -8.59
N GLU A 137 14.03 -17.03 -9.89
CA GLU A 137 14.87 -17.78 -10.82
C GLU A 137 16.26 -17.15 -10.99
N ALA A 138 16.41 -15.85 -10.70
CA ALA A 138 17.69 -15.15 -10.79
C ALA A 138 18.62 -15.41 -9.58
N TRP A 139 18.10 -16.02 -8.50
CA TRP A 139 18.77 -16.09 -7.20
C TRP A 139 20.18 -16.69 -7.25
N ASP A 140 20.31 -17.84 -7.90
CA ASP A 140 21.55 -18.62 -7.98
C ASP A 140 22.34 -18.41 -9.26
N VAL A 141 21.81 -17.62 -10.20
CA VAL A 141 22.42 -17.44 -11.51
C VAL A 141 23.58 -16.46 -11.41
N PRO A 142 24.80 -16.82 -11.85
CA PRO A 142 25.92 -15.89 -11.91
C PRO A 142 25.62 -14.70 -12.83
N PHE A 143 26.09 -13.51 -12.47
CA PHE A 143 25.83 -12.28 -13.22
C PHE A 143 26.34 -12.33 -14.66
N GLY A 144 27.43 -13.07 -14.91
CA GLY A 144 28.05 -13.16 -16.22
C GLY A 144 28.61 -11.82 -16.71
N ALA A 145 28.83 -11.70 -18.02
CA ALA A 145 29.36 -10.49 -18.65
C ALA A 145 28.29 -9.42 -18.95
N GLY A 146 27.05 -9.60 -18.47
CA GLY A 146 25.94 -8.69 -18.71
C GLY A 146 25.05 -9.03 -19.91
N ASP A 147 25.30 -10.16 -20.56
CA ASP A 147 24.57 -10.71 -21.72
C ASP A 147 24.14 -12.18 -21.54
N GLY A 148 24.43 -12.79 -20.39
CA GLY A 148 24.06 -14.18 -20.09
C GLY A 148 22.68 -14.36 -19.45
N ARG A 149 22.41 -15.59 -18.98
CA ARG A 149 21.12 -16.00 -18.39
C ARG A 149 20.59 -15.07 -17.29
N PHE A 150 21.44 -14.53 -16.43
CA PHE A 150 21.01 -13.59 -15.40
C PHE A 150 20.39 -12.33 -16.02
N SER A 151 21.06 -11.75 -17.03
CA SER A 151 20.56 -10.58 -17.77
C SER A 151 19.25 -10.88 -18.50
N GLU A 152 19.11 -12.07 -19.07
CA GLU A 152 17.86 -12.49 -19.73
C GLU A 152 16.68 -12.50 -18.75
N ILE A 153 16.86 -13.08 -17.55
CA ILE A 153 15.81 -13.16 -16.52
C ILE A 153 15.41 -11.75 -16.06
N ILE A 154 16.37 -10.91 -15.66
CA ILE A 154 16.06 -9.62 -15.04
C ILE A 154 15.55 -8.57 -16.04
N ARG A 155 15.82 -8.75 -17.34
CA ARG A 155 15.32 -7.86 -18.41
C ARG A 155 14.00 -8.35 -19.02
N GLY A 156 13.54 -9.54 -18.65
CA GLY A 156 12.21 -10.04 -19.02
C GLY A 156 11.12 -9.04 -18.61
N PRO A 157 10.21 -8.62 -19.52
CA PRO A 157 9.15 -7.69 -19.19
C PRO A 157 8.32 -8.19 -18.00
N GLY A 158 8.25 -7.39 -16.94
CA GLY A 158 7.48 -7.71 -15.75
C GLY A 158 8.01 -8.89 -14.91
N SER A 159 9.25 -9.35 -15.11
CA SER A 159 9.81 -10.46 -14.33
C SER A 159 9.83 -10.20 -12.82
N TRP A 160 9.85 -8.94 -12.39
CA TRP A 160 9.89 -8.53 -11.00
C TRP A 160 8.53 -8.61 -10.27
N HIS A 161 7.39 -8.77 -10.96
CA HIS A 161 6.06 -8.72 -10.30
C HIS A 161 5.90 -9.77 -9.19
N ALA A 162 6.47 -10.96 -9.40
CA ALA A 162 6.43 -12.07 -8.46
C ALA A 162 7.73 -12.20 -7.63
N ALA A 163 8.54 -11.14 -7.55
CA ALA A 163 9.79 -11.18 -6.81
C ALA A 163 9.53 -11.41 -5.31
N PRO A 164 10.07 -12.48 -4.69
CA PRO A 164 9.82 -12.79 -3.27
C PRO A 164 10.24 -11.67 -2.31
N GLY A 165 11.20 -10.83 -2.72
CA GLY A 165 11.63 -9.68 -1.94
C GLY A 165 10.50 -8.68 -1.66
N LEU A 166 9.52 -8.53 -2.57
CA LEU A 166 8.38 -7.64 -2.35
C LEU A 166 7.46 -8.15 -1.24
N ASP A 167 7.28 -9.47 -1.09
CA ASP A 167 6.49 -10.05 -0.01
C ASP A 167 7.12 -9.79 1.35
N VAL A 168 8.44 -9.90 1.43
CA VAL A 168 9.19 -9.57 2.65
C VAL A 168 8.98 -8.10 3.02
N LEU A 169 9.06 -7.18 2.05
CA LEU A 169 8.87 -5.76 2.28
C LEU A 169 7.42 -5.39 2.63
N ARG A 170 6.42 -6.12 2.10
CA ARG A 170 5.01 -5.99 2.50
C ARG A 170 4.76 -6.36 3.96
N ALA A 171 5.52 -7.30 4.49
CA ALA A 171 5.42 -7.76 5.87
C ALA A 171 6.25 -6.91 6.85
N PHE A 172 7.16 -6.07 6.37
CA PHE A 172 8.04 -5.27 7.20
C PHE A 172 7.30 -4.16 7.95
N GLU A 173 7.41 -4.14 9.29
CA GLU A 173 6.68 -3.20 10.16
C GLU A 173 7.58 -2.09 10.75
N GLY A 174 8.89 -2.15 10.48
CA GLY A 174 9.84 -1.16 10.97
C GLY A 174 9.82 0.17 10.21
N ARG A 175 10.86 0.99 10.45
CA ARG A 175 11.04 2.27 9.75
C ARG A 175 11.54 2.03 8.33
N ALA A 176 10.91 2.63 7.31
CA ALA A 176 11.37 2.49 5.93
C ALA A 176 11.42 3.85 5.21
N VAL A 177 12.57 4.16 4.63
CA VAL A 177 12.76 5.33 3.77
C VAL A 177 13.14 4.86 2.37
N LEU A 178 12.35 5.24 1.37
CA LEU A 178 12.64 5.01 -0.05
C LEU A 178 13.03 6.34 -0.70
N ALA A 179 14.31 6.50 -1.00
CA ALA A 179 14.83 7.64 -1.75
C ALA A 179 14.77 7.35 -3.26
N VAL A 180 14.04 8.19 -3.99
CA VAL A 180 13.73 8.05 -5.42
C VAL A 180 14.32 9.23 -6.18
N PRO A 181 15.18 9.01 -7.19
CA PRO A 181 15.65 10.09 -8.04
C PRO A 181 14.52 10.59 -8.96
N GLY A 182 14.50 11.89 -9.28
CA GLY A 182 13.51 12.47 -10.18
C GLY A 182 13.62 11.94 -11.61
N THR A 183 14.80 11.47 -12.02
CA THR A 183 14.99 10.72 -13.27
C THR A 183 15.83 9.48 -13.02
N ASP A 184 15.28 8.30 -13.29
CA ASP A 184 16.04 7.04 -13.25
C ASP A 184 16.13 6.41 -14.64
N GLU A 185 17.34 6.37 -15.19
CA GLU A 185 17.64 5.75 -16.48
C GLU A 185 17.88 4.23 -16.39
N VAL A 186 17.89 3.66 -15.18
CA VAL A 186 18.25 2.26 -14.91
C VAL A 186 17.05 1.47 -14.37
N ILE A 187 16.35 2.02 -13.37
CA ILE A 187 15.23 1.36 -12.69
C ILE A 187 13.92 1.84 -13.31
N PRO A 188 13.10 0.93 -13.88
CA PRO A 188 11.81 1.30 -14.40
C PRO A 188 10.90 1.90 -13.31
N PRO A 189 10.10 2.94 -13.60
CA PRO A 189 9.18 3.54 -12.64
C PRO A 189 8.24 2.54 -11.96
N ALA A 190 7.82 1.49 -12.68
CA ALA A 190 6.96 0.44 -12.14
C ALA A 190 7.63 -0.38 -11.01
N VAL A 191 8.96 -0.54 -11.03
CA VAL A 191 9.71 -1.20 -9.94
C VAL A 191 9.71 -0.31 -8.70
N THR A 192 9.97 0.99 -8.87
CA THR A 192 9.91 1.98 -7.77
C THR A 192 8.53 2.00 -7.13
N GLU A 193 7.48 2.01 -7.95
CA GLU A 193 6.09 1.94 -7.48
C GLU A 193 5.82 0.64 -6.72
N ALA A 194 6.37 -0.50 -7.16
CA ALA A 194 6.24 -1.77 -6.43
C ALA A 194 6.89 -1.73 -5.04
N PHE A 195 8.07 -1.12 -4.90
CA PHE A 195 8.69 -0.88 -3.58
C PHE A 195 7.84 0.04 -2.72
N SER A 196 7.35 1.15 -3.29
CA SER A 196 6.48 2.10 -2.59
C SER A 196 5.21 1.43 -2.06
N GLN A 197 4.54 0.63 -2.89
CA GLN A 197 3.35 -0.13 -2.51
C GLN A 197 3.64 -1.19 -1.45
N ALA A 198 4.75 -1.92 -1.58
CA ALA A 198 5.13 -2.94 -0.62
C ALA A 198 5.39 -2.33 0.77
N LEU A 199 6.26 -1.33 0.84
CA LEU A 199 6.62 -0.68 2.11
C LEU A 199 5.45 0.07 2.75
N ALA A 200 4.59 0.70 1.95
CA ALA A 200 3.41 1.39 2.47
C ALA A 200 2.38 0.46 3.12
N ARG A 201 2.51 -0.88 3.00
CA ARG A 201 1.53 -1.84 3.55
C ARG A 201 1.57 -1.90 5.06
N ARG A 202 2.77 -1.92 5.67
CA ARG A 202 2.92 -2.05 7.14
C ARG A 202 4.04 -1.20 7.75
N ALA A 203 5.01 -0.74 6.96
CA ALA A 203 6.13 0.02 7.50
C ALA A 203 5.70 1.44 7.88
N GLN A 204 6.49 2.08 8.74
CA GLN A 204 6.50 3.53 8.88
C GLN A 204 7.21 4.14 7.69
N PHE A 205 6.47 4.35 6.63
CA PHE A 205 7.02 4.56 5.31
C PHE A 205 7.16 6.03 4.93
N THR A 206 8.36 6.43 4.54
CA THR A 206 8.62 7.71 3.89
C THR A 206 9.08 7.47 2.46
N HIS A 207 8.27 7.90 1.50
CA HIS A 207 8.67 8.03 0.10
C HIS A 207 9.28 9.42 -0.10
N TRP A 208 10.53 9.46 -0.51
CA TRP A 208 11.28 10.72 -0.65
C TRP A 208 11.81 10.89 -2.06
N GLU A 209 11.26 11.89 -2.75
CA GLU A 209 11.65 12.26 -4.10
C GLU A 209 12.79 13.27 -4.07
N LEU A 210 13.83 13.02 -4.87
CA LEU A 210 14.98 13.89 -5.10
C LEU A 210 14.92 14.36 -6.55
N PRO A 211 14.17 15.44 -6.87
CA PRO A 211 13.77 15.78 -8.24
C PRO A 211 14.94 16.02 -9.20
N ASP A 212 16.05 16.56 -8.69
CA ASP A 212 17.25 16.86 -9.47
C ASP A 212 18.26 15.71 -9.52
N ALA A 213 18.00 14.64 -8.76
CA ALA A 213 18.88 13.49 -8.71
C ALA A 213 18.66 12.53 -9.88
N ARG A 214 19.74 11.84 -10.25
CA ARG A 214 19.74 10.68 -11.16
C ARG A 214 19.96 9.38 -10.41
N HIS A 215 19.93 8.23 -11.10
CA HIS A 215 20.06 6.89 -10.52
C HIS A 215 21.17 6.73 -9.46
N ARG A 216 22.33 7.39 -9.64
CA ARG A 216 23.49 7.23 -8.75
C ARG A 216 23.38 8.02 -7.44
N LEU A 217 22.39 7.70 -6.61
CA LEU A 217 22.12 8.40 -5.33
C LEU A 217 23.29 8.39 -4.33
N GLY A 218 24.19 7.40 -4.38
CA GLY A 218 25.41 7.43 -3.55
C GLY A 218 26.33 8.62 -3.90
N ARG A 219 26.39 9.03 -5.17
CA ARG A 219 27.11 10.25 -5.58
C ARG A 219 26.33 11.50 -5.18
N TRP A 220 25.00 11.47 -5.33
CA TRP A 220 24.14 12.55 -4.90
C TRP A 220 24.38 12.94 -3.45
N PHE A 221 24.31 11.98 -2.51
CA PHE A 221 24.51 12.24 -1.08
C PHE A 221 25.94 12.64 -0.70
N ARG A 222 26.94 12.34 -1.53
CA ARG A 222 28.29 12.88 -1.34
C ARG A 222 28.31 14.38 -1.65
N ASP A 223 27.68 14.76 -2.76
CA ASP A 223 27.75 16.10 -3.33
C ASP A 223 26.69 17.05 -2.70
N HIS A 224 25.65 16.50 -2.07
CA HIS A 224 24.54 17.20 -1.40
C HIS A 224 24.49 16.82 0.09
N PRO A 225 25.24 17.52 0.97
CA PRO A 225 25.38 17.13 2.37
C PRO A 225 24.12 17.36 3.20
N ASP A 226 23.23 18.25 2.76
CA ASP A 226 21.97 18.54 3.47
C ASP A 226 20.99 17.38 3.30
N ASP A 227 20.73 16.95 2.06
CA ASP A 227 19.97 15.74 1.73
C ASP A 227 20.57 14.49 2.41
N ARG A 228 21.89 14.40 2.50
CA ARG A 228 22.52 13.28 3.22
C ARG A 228 22.15 13.27 4.70
N ARG A 229 22.21 14.43 5.37
CA ARG A 229 21.84 14.55 6.79
C ARG A 229 20.37 14.24 7.00
N GLU A 230 19.50 14.77 6.14
CA GLU A 230 18.08 14.52 6.21
C GLU A 230 17.75 13.04 5.95
N PHE A 231 18.46 12.36 5.04
CA PHE A 231 18.31 10.91 4.83
C PHE A 231 18.62 10.10 6.08
N VAL A 232 19.77 10.36 6.68
CA VAL A 232 20.20 9.64 7.88
C VAL A 232 19.24 9.92 9.02
N ALA A 233 18.84 11.17 9.23
CA ALA A 233 17.84 11.52 10.25
C ALA A 233 16.51 10.79 10.00
N ALA A 234 16.02 10.77 8.77
CA ALA A 234 14.77 10.11 8.40
C ALA A 234 14.84 8.60 8.64
N VAL A 235 15.94 7.93 8.30
CA VAL A 235 16.13 6.48 8.54
C VAL A 235 16.23 6.16 10.03
N LEU A 236 16.82 7.05 10.83
CA LEU A 236 17.01 6.84 12.27
C LEU A 236 15.84 7.32 13.15
N THR A 237 14.83 7.95 12.56
CA THR A 237 13.63 8.43 13.24
C THR A 237 12.80 7.24 13.77
N GLY A 238 12.39 7.28 15.04
CA GLY A 238 11.51 6.26 15.63
C GLY A 238 12.14 4.87 15.82
N LEU A 239 13.47 4.75 15.78
CA LEU A 239 14.17 3.47 16.00
C LEU A 239 13.81 2.86 17.36
N GLY A 240 13.22 1.67 17.35
CA GLY A 240 12.87 0.88 18.55
C GLY A 240 11.39 0.90 18.94
N GLU A 241 10.56 1.67 18.25
CA GLU A 241 9.13 1.83 18.60
C GLU A 241 8.16 1.24 17.56
N HIS A 242 8.64 0.31 16.73
CA HIS A 242 7.85 -0.35 15.66
C HIS A 242 7.03 0.62 14.79
N GLY A 243 7.56 1.83 14.57
CA GLY A 243 7.14 2.67 13.46
C GLY A 243 5.94 3.61 13.68
N TRP A 244 5.48 3.85 14.91
CA TRP A 244 4.32 4.74 15.09
C TRP A 244 4.31 5.52 16.42
N THR A 245 5.47 5.94 16.91
CA THR A 245 5.65 6.67 18.18
C THR A 245 4.69 7.84 18.36
N ALA A 246 4.69 8.78 17.42
CA ALA A 246 3.90 10.00 17.54
C ALA A 246 2.41 9.67 17.47
N THR A 247 2.06 8.73 16.61
CA THR A 247 0.70 8.20 16.47
C THR A 247 0.23 7.51 17.74
N ARG A 248 1.07 6.69 18.39
CA ARG A 248 0.75 6.00 19.66
C ARG A 248 0.53 7.00 20.78
N ALA A 249 1.38 8.03 20.87
CA ALA A 249 1.21 9.11 21.83
C ALA A 249 -0.07 9.91 21.56
N TRP A 250 -0.42 10.15 20.30
CA TRP A 250 -1.68 10.79 19.92
C TRP A 250 -2.89 9.92 20.29
N VAL A 251 -2.86 8.61 19.99
CA VAL A 251 -3.92 7.67 20.36
C VAL A 251 -4.13 7.68 21.87
N ALA A 252 -3.07 7.61 22.67
CA ALA A 252 -3.18 7.63 24.13
C ALA A 252 -3.91 8.87 24.67
N ARG A 253 -3.80 10.03 23.99
CA ARG A 253 -4.53 11.26 24.36
C ARG A 253 -6.02 11.22 24.01
N GLN A 254 -6.43 10.33 23.10
CA GLN A 254 -7.84 10.14 22.73
C GLN A 254 -8.57 9.15 23.65
N LEU A 255 -7.83 8.36 24.44
CA LEU A 255 -8.41 7.33 25.29
C LEU A 255 -8.94 7.92 26.61
N PRO A 256 -9.95 7.29 27.24
CA PRO A 256 -10.36 7.64 28.59
C PRO A 256 -9.20 7.55 29.60
N GLU A 257 -9.25 8.33 30.67
CA GLU A 257 -8.20 8.36 31.69
C GLU A 257 -7.92 6.95 32.25
N GLY A 258 -6.64 6.59 32.33
CA GLY A 258 -6.19 5.29 32.82
C GLY A 258 -6.25 4.14 31.79
N ARG A 259 -6.75 4.38 30.57
CA ARG A 259 -6.77 3.39 29.50
C ARG A 259 -5.52 3.40 28.65
N THR A 260 -5.05 2.22 28.28
CA THR A 260 -3.87 2.01 27.44
C THR A 260 -4.13 0.98 26.35
N VAL A 261 -3.35 1.06 25.26
CA VAL A 261 -3.33 0.04 24.20
C VAL A 261 -2.46 -1.13 24.65
N ASP A 262 -3.08 -2.30 24.82
CA ASP A 262 -2.41 -3.57 25.15
C ASP A 262 -1.85 -4.25 23.89
N LYS A 263 -2.67 -4.32 22.82
CA LYS A 263 -2.30 -5.01 21.57
C LYS A 263 -2.61 -4.17 20.35
N SER A 264 -1.83 -4.38 19.30
CA SER A 264 -2.10 -3.84 17.96
C SER A 264 -1.89 -4.91 16.90
N ALA A 265 -2.78 -4.99 15.92
CA ALA A 265 -2.66 -5.90 14.78
C ALA A 265 -3.14 -5.22 13.50
N PHE A 266 -2.46 -5.47 12.38
CA PHE A 266 -2.95 -5.03 11.08
C PHE A 266 -4.19 -5.81 10.67
N LEU A 267 -5.17 -5.08 10.13
CA LEU A 267 -6.34 -5.67 9.48
C LEU A 267 -6.05 -5.90 7.99
N ALA A 268 -6.60 -6.98 7.44
CA ALA A 268 -6.62 -7.21 6.00
C ALA A 268 -7.57 -6.20 5.31
N GLY A 269 -7.36 -5.95 4.02
CA GLY A 269 -8.05 -4.87 3.30
C GLY A 269 -7.39 -3.50 3.47
N GLY A 270 -8.04 -2.44 2.97
CA GLY A 270 -7.50 -1.07 2.92
C GLY A 270 -6.62 -0.82 1.70
N TRP A 271 -7.22 -0.27 0.64
CA TRP A 271 -6.51 0.07 -0.60
C TRP A 271 -5.70 1.36 -0.47
N SER A 272 -6.32 2.38 0.12
CA SER A 272 -5.76 3.75 0.26
C SER A 272 -4.99 3.96 1.57
N ALA A 273 -5.25 3.11 2.57
CA ALA A 273 -4.79 3.29 3.95
C ALA A 273 -4.31 1.98 4.58
N GLN A 274 -3.42 2.12 5.57
CA GLN A 274 -3.18 1.06 6.55
C GLN A 274 -4.34 1.03 7.55
N MET A 275 -4.82 -0.17 7.87
CA MET A 275 -5.83 -0.39 8.90
C MET A 275 -5.22 -1.20 10.05
N ARG A 276 -5.26 -0.67 11.27
CA ARG A 276 -4.81 -1.36 12.48
C ARG A 276 -5.96 -1.48 13.45
N ARG A 277 -6.15 -2.68 14.01
CA ARG A 277 -6.96 -2.88 15.21
C ARG A 277 -6.09 -2.66 16.44
N LEU A 278 -6.60 -1.89 17.37
CA LEU A 278 -6.01 -1.63 18.68
C LEU A 278 -6.93 -2.25 19.74
N THR A 279 -6.38 -3.08 20.62
CA THR A 279 -7.11 -3.65 21.76
C THR A 279 -6.62 -2.95 23.01
N LEU A 280 -7.55 -2.33 23.74
CA LEU A 280 -7.27 -1.67 25.01
C LEU A 280 -7.15 -2.69 26.15
N ASP A 281 -6.64 -2.25 27.29
CA ASP A 281 -6.48 -3.07 28.50
C ASP A 281 -7.77 -3.68 29.06
N ASP A 282 -8.96 -3.14 28.74
CA ASP A 282 -10.27 -3.71 29.07
C ASP A 282 -10.88 -4.59 27.97
N GLY A 283 -10.15 -4.81 26.87
CA GLY A 283 -10.63 -5.57 25.73
C GLY A 283 -11.45 -4.75 24.73
N THR A 284 -11.67 -3.45 24.95
CA THR A 284 -12.28 -2.57 23.94
C THR A 284 -11.42 -2.57 22.67
N GLU A 285 -12.05 -2.73 21.51
CA GLU A 285 -11.36 -2.71 20.21
C GLU A 285 -11.63 -1.40 19.46
N LEU A 286 -10.55 -0.74 19.02
CA LEU A 286 -10.57 0.44 18.16
C LEU A 286 -9.92 0.13 16.81
N ALA A 287 -10.32 0.85 15.77
CA ALA A 287 -9.71 0.83 14.45
C ALA A 287 -8.99 2.14 14.18
N LEU A 288 -7.72 2.04 13.82
CA LEU A 288 -6.90 3.15 13.35
C LEU A 288 -6.69 3.03 11.84
N ARG A 289 -7.14 4.05 11.12
CA ARG A 289 -6.84 4.27 9.70
C ARG A 289 -5.66 5.22 9.58
N THR A 290 -4.68 4.87 8.77
CA THR A 290 -3.49 5.71 8.53
C THR A 290 -3.17 5.82 7.04
N ILE A 291 -3.13 7.04 6.51
CA ILE A 291 -2.85 7.29 5.10
C ILE A 291 -1.33 7.40 4.89
N VAL A 292 -0.75 6.36 4.30
CA VAL A 292 0.72 6.23 4.14
C VAL A 292 1.17 6.42 2.69
N LYS A 293 0.38 5.94 1.72
CA LYS A 293 0.74 5.97 0.29
C LYS A 293 0.88 7.42 -0.21
N PRO A 294 1.95 7.76 -0.96
CA PRO A 294 2.26 9.15 -1.34
C PRO A 294 1.12 9.88 -2.06
N PHE A 295 0.48 9.20 -3.01
CA PHE A 295 -0.65 9.75 -3.75
C PHE A 295 -1.80 10.16 -2.81
N PHE A 296 -2.25 9.24 -1.95
CA PHE A 296 -3.35 9.49 -1.02
C PHE A 296 -2.97 10.48 0.09
N ARG A 297 -1.71 10.51 0.52
CA ARG A 297 -1.23 11.46 1.56
C ARG A 297 -1.45 12.91 1.18
N ARG A 298 -1.27 13.26 -0.10
CA ARG A 298 -1.53 14.63 -0.60
C ARG A 298 -3.00 15.04 -0.46
N HIS A 299 -3.91 14.08 -0.46
CA HIS A 299 -5.36 14.28 -0.35
C HIS A 299 -5.91 13.94 1.04
N ALA A 300 -5.09 13.41 1.94
CA ALA A 300 -5.51 12.93 3.26
C ALA A 300 -6.26 13.97 4.09
N PRO A 301 -5.90 15.27 4.11
CA PRO A 301 -6.67 16.27 4.85
C PRO A 301 -8.14 16.30 4.46
N GLY A 302 -8.43 16.31 3.16
CA GLY A 302 -9.81 16.33 2.66
C GLY A 302 -10.53 14.99 2.81
N LEU A 303 -9.82 13.87 2.67
CA LEU A 303 -10.40 12.53 2.82
C LEU A 303 -10.80 12.25 4.28
N LEU A 304 -9.89 12.48 5.23
CA LEU A 304 -10.11 12.16 6.64
C LEU A 304 -11.04 13.17 7.33
N ALA A 305 -10.96 14.46 6.99
CA ALA A 305 -11.92 15.44 7.51
C ALA A 305 -13.36 15.08 7.10
N ARG A 306 -13.55 14.73 5.82
CA ARG A 306 -14.86 14.30 5.32
C ARG A 306 -15.35 13.04 6.03
N GLU A 307 -14.51 12.01 6.14
CA GLU A 307 -14.91 10.80 6.85
C GLU A 307 -15.28 11.08 8.31
N ALA A 308 -14.52 11.91 9.02
CA ALA A 308 -14.83 12.31 10.38
C ALA A 308 -16.20 13.04 10.49
N GLU A 309 -16.47 13.99 9.58
CA GLU A 309 -17.76 14.68 9.51
C GLU A 309 -18.92 13.71 9.27
N ILE A 310 -18.74 12.75 8.36
CA ILE A 310 -19.76 11.77 8.02
C ILE A 310 -20.00 10.77 9.14
N LEU A 311 -18.95 10.26 9.80
CA LEU A 311 -19.11 9.39 10.96
C LEU A 311 -19.84 10.10 12.11
N THR A 312 -19.53 11.39 12.33
CA THR A 312 -20.24 12.23 13.31
C THR A 312 -21.73 12.37 12.95
N LEU A 313 -22.03 12.62 11.67
CA LEU A 313 -23.40 12.70 11.18
C LEU A 313 -24.16 11.38 11.37
N LEU A 314 -23.52 10.26 11.04
CA LEU A 314 -24.12 8.92 11.09
C LEU A 314 -24.35 8.43 12.53
N ALA A 315 -23.59 8.93 13.51
CA ALA A 315 -23.82 8.63 14.92
C ALA A 315 -25.23 9.06 15.39
N GLU A 316 -25.84 10.06 14.74
CA GLU A 316 -27.21 10.52 15.01
C GLU A 316 -28.28 9.79 14.18
N GLN A 317 -27.90 8.90 13.26
CA GLN A 317 -28.83 8.24 12.33
C GLN A 317 -29.13 6.80 12.75
N GLU A 318 -30.41 6.49 12.94
CA GLU A 318 -30.84 5.11 13.16
C GLU A 318 -30.82 4.30 11.85
N GLY A 319 -30.34 3.05 11.91
CA GLY A 319 -30.45 2.09 10.81
C GLY A 319 -29.32 2.11 9.77
N VAL A 320 -28.28 2.89 9.99
CA VAL A 320 -27.01 2.79 9.25
C VAL A 320 -25.88 2.46 10.23
N PRO A 321 -25.43 1.19 10.30
CA PRO A 321 -24.38 0.81 11.24
C PRO A 321 -23.02 1.32 10.74
N ALA A 322 -22.57 2.46 11.27
CA ALA A 322 -21.27 3.07 10.99
C ALA A 322 -20.41 3.14 12.26
N ALA A 323 -19.11 3.31 12.09
CA ALA A 323 -18.18 3.41 13.22
C ALA A 323 -18.38 4.73 13.97
N GLU A 324 -18.18 4.71 15.28
CA GLU A 324 -18.09 5.92 16.09
C GLU A 324 -16.72 6.58 15.86
N LEU A 325 -16.72 7.88 15.56
CA LEU A 325 -15.48 8.66 15.48
C LEU A 325 -14.93 8.91 16.88
N ILE A 326 -13.64 8.62 17.08
CA ILE A 326 -12.95 8.87 18.34
C ILE A 326 -11.99 10.05 18.21
N GLY A 327 -11.27 10.15 17.08
CA GLY A 327 -10.36 11.25 16.83
C GLY A 327 -9.85 11.28 15.40
N VAL A 328 -9.43 12.46 14.95
CA VAL A 328 -8.85 12.65 13.63
C VAL A 328 -7.65 13.60 13.70
N ASP A 329 -6.57 13.20 13.02
CA ASP A 329 -5.42 14.05 12.69
C ASP A 329 -5.24 14.03 11.17
N ALA A 330 -6.03 14.87 10.49
CA ALA A 330 -6.18 14.83 9.04
C ALA A 330 -4.92 15.31 8.29
N THR A 331 -4.08 16.13 8.93
CA THR A 331 -2.84 16.67 8.36
C THR A 331 -1.61 15.88 8.76
N GLY A 332 -1.70 15.05 9.81
CA GLY A 332 -0.54 14.38 10.39
C GLY A 332 0.33 15.35 11.19
N GLU A 333 -0.27 16.35 11.83
CA GLU A 333 0.46 17.31 12.68
C GLU A 333 0.92 16.65 14.00
N HIS A 334 0.20 15.63 14.45
CA HIS A 334 0.44 14.96 15.72
C HIS A 334 0.84 13.50 15.58
N CYS A 335 0.39 12.85 14.51
CA CYS A 335 0.70 11.47 14.15
C CYS A 335 1.87 11.42 13.16
N ASP A 336 2.48 10.24 13.02
CA ASP A 336 3.54 10.00 12.04
C ASP A 336 3.04 10.15 10.59
N HIS A 337 1.74 9.89 10.40
CA HIS A 337 1.01 10.06 9.15
C HIS A 337 -0.44 10.47 9.46
N PRO A 338 -1.13 11.14 8.51
CA PRO A 338 -2.55 11.46 8.65
C PRO A 338 -3.38 10.25 9.08
N SER A 339 -4.15 10.38 10.15
CA SER A 339 -4.79 9.26 10.81
C SER A 339 -6.19 9.57 11.32
N LEU A 340 -7.05 8.55 11.37
CA LEU A 340 -8.40 8.60 11.93
C LEU A 340 -8.61 7.39 12.84
N LEU A 341 -9.06 7.62 14.07
CA LEU A 341 -9.35 6.62 15.08
C LEU A 341 -10.87 6.51 15.25
N MET A 342 -11.38 5.28 15.21
CA MET A 342 -12.82 4.99 15.28
C MET A 342 -13.09 3.67 16.01
N SER A 343 -14.33 3.40 16.36
CA SER A 343 -14.73 2.11 16.93
C SER A 343 -14.60 0.96 15.91
N VAL A 344 -14.37 -0.27 16.39
CA VAL A 344 -14.50 -1.47 15.54
C VAL A 344 -15.97 -1.84 15.36
N LEU A 345 -16.38 -2.07 14.11
CA LEU A 345 -17.69 -2.64 13.79
C LEU A 345 -17.65 -4.18 13.84
N PRO A 346 -18.68 -4.85 14.36
CA PRO A 346 -18.73 -6.29 14.41
C PRO A 346 -18.96 -6.89 13.01
N GLY A 347 -18.56 -8.15 12.86
CA GLY A 347 -18.80 -8.93 11.65
C GLY A 347 -17.61 -9.00 10.71
N ARG A 348 -17.86 -9.47 9.48
CA ARG A 348 -16.83 -9.64 8.45
C ARG A 348 -17.39 -9.34 7.06
N VAL A 349 -16.52 -8.97 6.15
CA VAL A 349 -16.81 -8.96 4.71
C VAL A 349 -17.04 -10.41 4.25
N ARG A 350 -18.07 -10.63 3.44
CA ARG A 350 -18.38 -11.95 2.84
C ARG A 350 -18.39 -11.84 1.32
N VAL A 351 -17.40 -12.49 0.69
CA VAL A 351 -17.19 -12.54 -0.78
C VAL A 351 -17.41 -13.94 -1.37
N ASP A 352 -17.74 -14.90 -0.50
CA ASP A 352 -18.11 -16.28 -0.84
C ASP A 352 -19.49 -16.34 -1.51
N GLU A 353 -19.92 -17.54 -1.92
CA GLU A 353 -21.21 -17.78 -2.58
C GLU A 353 -22.32 -18.17 -1.58
N GLU A 354 -22.03 -18.31 -0.28
CA GLU A 354 -23.02 -18.75 0.70
C GLU A 354 -24.05 -17.64 0.95
N GLU A 355 -25.34 -17.99 0.93
CA GLU A 355 -26.44 -17.06 1.19
C GLU A 355 -26.38 -15.80 0.30
N LEU A 356 -25.81 -15.90 -0.90
CA LEU A 356 -25.56 -14.75 -1.77
C LEU A 356 -26.85 -13.98 -2.09
N GLY A 357 -27.92 -14.69 -2.43
CA GLY A 357 -29.24 -14.09 -2.70
C GLY A 357 -29.70 -13.18 -1.55
N PRO A 358 -29.92 -13.71 -0.34
CA PRO A 358 -30.25 -12.91 0.85
C PRO A 358 -29.25 -11.80 1.17
N ARG A 359 -27.94 -12.02 1.01
CA ARG A 359 -26.93 -10.97 1.24
C ARG A 359 -27.08 -9.80 0.27
N VAL A 360 -27.34 -10.07 -1.00
CA VAL A 360 -27.56 -9.03 -2.01
C VAL A 360 -28.84 -8.24 -1.73
N ASP A 361 -29.88 -8.90 -1.22
CA ASP A 361 -31.12 -8.22 -0.81
C ASP A 361 -30.87 -7.32 0.42
N LEU A 362 -30.05 -7.77 1.36
CA LEU A 362 -29.60 -6.97 2.50
C LEU A 362 -28.74 -5.76 2.07
N LEU A 363 -27.85 -5.92 1.08
CA LEU A 363 -27.08 -4.81 0.49
C LEU A 363 -28.02 -3.76 -0.10
N ALA A 364 -28.98 -4.20 -0.93
CA ALA A 364 -30.00 -3.35 -1.53
C ALA A 364 -30.80 -2.59 -0.46
N GLY A 365 -31.26 -3.28 0.58
CA GLY A 365 -32.00 -2.67 1.68
C GLY A 365 -31.17 -1.71 2.53
N GLN A 366 -29.89 -1.99 2.75
CA GLN A 366 -29.00 -1.07 3.45
C GLN A 366 -28.75 0.20 2.63
N LEU A 367 -28.51 0.06 1.31
CA LEU A 367 -28.32 1.20 0.43
C LEU A 367 -29.57 2.10 0.37
N ALA A 368 -30.76 1.49 0.32
CA ALA A 368 -32.02 2.22 0.39
C ALA A 368 -32.17 3.03 1.69
N ARG A 369 -31.65 2.54 2.82
CA ARG A 369 -31.64 3.31 4.09
C ARG A 369 -30.67 4.49 4.02
N ILE A 370 -29.47 4.29 3.46
CA ILE A 370 -28.47 5.35 3.29
C ILE A 370 -29.06 6.50 2.47
N HIS A 371 -29.74 6.20 1.36
CA HIS A 371 -30.35 7.21 0.49
C HIS A 371 -31.55 7.96 1.10
N ARG A 372 -32.04 7.56 2.28
CA ARG A 372 -33.08 8.28 3.04
C ARG A 372 -32.51 9.27 4.04
N ILE A 373 -31.19 9.27 4.28
CA ILE A 373 -30.56 10.25 5.15
C ILE A 373 -30.75 11.65 4.56
N VAL A 374 -31.26 12.56 5.38
CA VAL A 374 -31.41 13.98 5.06
C VAL A 374 -30.45 14.76 5.97
N PRO A 375 -29.23 15.05 5.49
CA PRO A 375 -28.25 15.74 6.31
C PRO A 375 -28.64 17.22 6.47
N ARG A 376 -28.25 17.86 7.58
CA ARG A 376 -28.45 19.31 7.78
C ARG A 376 -27.71 20.13 6.72
N GLU A 377 -26.48 19.71 6.41
CA GLU A 377 -25.65 20.27 5.36
C GLU A 377 -25.38 19.19 4.31
N ARG A 378 -25.55 19.53 3.03
CA ARG A 378 -25.30 18.58 1.95
C ARG A 378 -23.79 18.32 1.84
N PRO A 379 -23.35 17.05 1.72
CA PRO A 379 -21.99 16.76 1.32
C PRO A 379 -21.64 17.40 -0.03
N ARG A 380 -20.36 17.40 -0.37
CA ARG A 380 -19.87 17.83 -1.68
C ARG A 380 -20.67 17.19 -2.82
N ALA A 381 -20.74 17.86 -3.98
CA ALA A 381 -21.25 17.23 -5.18
C ALA A 381 -20.43 15.98 -5.54
N TYR A 382 -21.08 14.97 -6.12
CA TYR A 382 -20.42 13.77 -6.61
C TYR A 382 -19.35 14.11 -7.66
N GLN A 383 -18.41 13.19 -7.83
CA GLN A 383 -17.41 13.23 -8.91
C GLN A 383 -17.50 11.95 -9.74
N ALA A 384 -17.46 12.11 -11.06
CA ALA A 384 -17.32 10.97 -11.97
C ALA A 384 -15.90 10.38 -11.86
N TRP A 385 -15.82 9.04 -11.83
CA TRP A 385 -14.53 8.33 -11.74
C TRP A 385 -13.93 7.94 -13.09
N THR A 386 -14.66 8.21 -14.18
CA THR A 386 -14.15 8.06 -15.54
C THR A 386 -14.64 9.20 -16.41
N SER A 387 -14.02 9.32 -17.59
CA SER A 387 -14.45 10.21 -18.66
C SER A 387 -14.35 9.48 -20.00
N PRO A 388 -15.08 9.93 -21.04
CA PRO A 388 -14.98 9.35 -22.38
C PRO A 388 -13.54 9.27 -22.92
N THR A 389 -12.67 10.19 -22.49
CA THR A 389 -11.27 10.27 -22.92
C THR A 389 -10.33 9.37 -22.13
N ALA A 390 -10.74 8.88 -20.95
CA ALA A 390 -9.96 7.98 -20.12
C ALA A 390 -10.13 6.51 -20.52
N VAL A 391 -11.18 6.18 -21.27
CA VAL A 391 -11.48 4.82 -21.71
C VAL A 391 -10.64 4.48 -22.96
N PRO A 392 -9.91 3.36 -22.97
CA PRO A 392 -9.12 2.94 -24.14
C PRO A 392 -10.02 2.53 -25.32
N PRO A 393 -9.47 2.43 -26.55
CA PRO A 393 -10.19 1.94 -27.73
C PRO A 393 -10.82 0.55 -27.51
N GLY A 394 -11.89 0.25 -28.26
CA GLY A 394 -12.64 -1.02 -28.18
C GLY A 394 -13.94 -0.94 -27.37
N TRP A 395 -14.27 0.23 -26.82
CA TRP A 395 -15.48 0.48 -26.03
C TRP A 395 -16.39 1.55 -26.63
N GLU A 396 -16.28 1.80 -27.94
CA GLU A 396 -16.86 2.97 -28.62
C GLU A 396 -18.35 3.12 -28.35
N ARG A 397 -19.11 2.02 -28.44
CA ARG A 397 -20.57 2.03 -28.19
C ARG A 397 -20.94 2.48 -26.77
N ALA A 398 -20.14 2.08 -25.78
CA ALA A 398 -20.38 2.45 -24.39
C ALA A 398 -19.89 3.89 -24.10
N VAL A 399 -18.76 4.26 -24.70
CA VAL A 399 -18.19 5.61 -24.64
C VAL A 399 -19.14 6.65 -25.25
N ASP A 400 -19.82 6.33 -26.35
CA ASP A 400 -20.79 7.22 -26.99
C ASP A 400 -21.98 7.55 -26.08
N VAL A 401 -22.35 6.65 -25.16
CA VAL A 401 -23.38 6.92 -24.16
C VAL A 401 -22.88 7.93 -23.13
N ILE A 402 -21.71 7.69 -22.54
CA ILE A 402 -21.15 8.56 -21.48
C ILE A 402 -20.57 9.88 -22.00
N ARG A 403 -20.47 10.04 -23.32
CA ARG A 403 -20.10 11.31 -23.98
C ARG A 403 -21.22 12.36 -23.94
N ARG A 404 -22.47 11.94 -23.71
CA ARG A 404 -23.61 12.84 -23.56
C ARG A 404 -23.51 13.64 -22.26
N ASP A 405 -24.27 14.72 -22.17
CA ASP A 405 -24.40 15.45 -20.90
C ASP A 405 -24.97 14.54 -19.81
N PRO A 406 -24.52 14.67 -18.54
CA PRO A 406 -25.09 13.91 -17.43
C PRO A 406 -26.61 14.09 -17.36
N PRO A 407 -27.40 13.00 -17.25
CA PRO A 407 -28.85 13.09 -17.10
C PRO A 407 -29.28 13.95 -15.91
N PRO A 408 -30.44 14.62 -15.97
CA PRO A 408 -30.99 15.33 -14.82
C PRO A 408 -31.27 14.34 -13.66
N TYR A 409 -31.09 14.78 -12.42
CA TYR A 409 -31.31 13.94 -11.25
C TYR A 409 -31.85 14.73 -10.07
N ASP A 410 -32.61 14.04 -9.21
CA ASP A 410 -32.92 14.50 -7.85
C ASP A 410 -31.90 13.88 -6.88
N GLY A 411 -30.99 14.71 -6.39
CA GLY A 411 -29.85 14.25 -5.59
C GLY A 411 -30.25 13.73 -4.22
N CYS A 412 -29.47 12.78 -3.71
CA CYS A 412 -29.57 12.28 -2.34
C CYS A 412 -28.18 12.11 -1.72
N PHE A 413 -28.16 11.75 -0.43
CA PHE A 413 -26.95 11.35 0.27
C PHE A 413 -26.43 10.03 -0.31
N LEU A 414 -25.18 10.02 -0.78
CA LEU A 414 -24.52 8.85 -1.38
C LEU A 414 -23.34 8.41 -0.52
N HIS A 415 -23.17 7.11 -0.38
CA HIS A 415 -21.91 6.54 0.11
C HIS A 415 -20.80 6.69 -0.94
N ARG A 416 -21.15 6.60 -2.23
CA ARG A 416 -20.31 6.66 -3.43
C ARG A 416 -19.37 5.47 -3.66
N ASP A 417 -18.93 4.81 -2.59
CA ASP A 417 -18.13 3.57 -2.62
C ASP A 417 -18.87 2.35 -2.00
N PHE A 418 -20.20 2.26 -2.20
CA PHE A 418 -21.00 1.19 -1.59
C PHE A 418 -20.94 -0.10 -2.42
N HIS A 419 -20.26 -1.12 -1.90
CA HIS A 419 -20.15 -2.42 -2.56
C HIS A 419 -19.94 -3.55 -1.53
N PRO A 420 -20.03 -4.85 -1.91
CA PRO A 420 -19.91 -5.96 -0.97
C PRO A 420 -18.64 -6.00 -0.13
N GLY A 421 -17.56 -5.33 -0.59
CA GLY A 421 -16.29 -5.24 0.12
C GLY A 421 -16.28 -4.24 1.28
N ASN A 422 -17.22 -3.29 1.31
CA ASN A 422 -17.36 -2.25 2.32
C ASN A 422 -18.56 -2.50 3.26
N VAL A 423 -19.16 -3.69 3.21
CA VAL A 423 -20.28 -4.08 4.07
C VAL A 423 -19.93 -5.32 4.89
N LEU A 424 -20.12 -5.22 6.20
CA LEU A 424 -19.89 -6.28 7.16
C LEU A 424 -21.19 -7.02 7.47
N PHE A 425 -21.09 -8.34 7.61
CA PHE A 425 -22.20 -9.22 7.96
C PHE A 425 -21.94 -9.98 9.25
N THR A 426 -23.03 -10.24 9.99
CA THR A 426 -23.09 -11.19 11.12
C THR A 426 -24.28 -12.13 10.97
N GLY A 427 -24.24 -13.26 11.69
CA GLY A 427 -25.30 -14.26 11.68
C GLY A 427 -25.34 -15.12 10.41
N SER A 428 -26.31 -16.03 10.38
CA SER A 428 -26.64 -16.92 9.25
C SER A 428 -28.12 -17.28 9.32
N GLY A 429 -28.67 -17.79 8.21
CA GLY A 429 -30.09 -18.12 8.07
C GLY A 429 -30.98 -16.92 8.42
N ALA A 430 -31.96 -17.14 9.28
CA ALA A 430 -32.86 -16.08 9.75
C ALA A 430 -32.17 -14.97 10.55
N GLY A 431 -30.94 -15.21 11.05
CA GLY A 431 -30.16 -14.23 11.81
C GLY A 431 -29.17 -13.41 10.98
N LEU A 432 -29.06 -13.69 9.67
CA LEU A 432 -28.17 -12.98 8.76
C LEU A 432 -28.55 -11.50 8.67
N ARG A 433 -27.59 -10.61 8.92
CA ARG A 433 -27.81 -9.16 8.88
C ARG A 433 -26.55 -8.39 8.53
N VAL A 434 -26.74 -7.18 8.01
CA VAL A 434 -25.68 -6.17 7.92
C VAL A 434 -25.36 -5.68 9.33
N SER A 435 -24.08 -5.67 9.66
CA SER A 435 -23.56 -5.25 10.97
C SER A 435 -22.66 -4.03 10.90
N GLY A 436 -22.27 -3.60 9.69
CA GLY A 436 -21.42 -2.44 9.49
C GLY A 436 -21.32 -2.01 8.03
N VAL A 437 -21.18 -0.71 7.81
CA VAL A 437 -20.83 -0.09 6.53
C VAL A 437 -19.61 0.80 6.78
N VAL A 438 -18.54 0.56 6.01
CA VAL A 438 -17.22 1.19 6.21
C VAL A 438 -16.79 1.98 4.98
N ASP A 439 -15.76 2.80 5.15
CA ASP A 439 -15.11 3.59 4.10
C ASP A 439 -15.96 4.74 3.53
N TRP A 440 -16.29 5.70 4.39
CA TRP A 440 -17.16 6.84 4.06
C TRP A 440 -16.42 8.01 3.39
N VAL A 441 -15.16 7.83 2.98
CA VAL A 441 -14.32 8.92 2.43
C VAL A 441 -14.84 9.49 1.12
N GLU A 442 -15.59 8.72 0.33
CA GLU A 442 -16.11 9.18 -0.96
C GLU A 442 -17.50 9.83 -0.89
N THR A 443 -18.12 9.84 0.30
CA THR A 443 -19.47 10.37 0.55
C THR A 443 -19.70 11.68 -0.18
N SER A 444 -20.84 11.76 -0.86
CA SER A 444 -21.19 12.91 -1.70
C SER A 444 -22.70 13.06 -1.86
N TRP A 445 -23.11 14.14 -2.51
CA TRP A 445 -24.47 14.41 -2.92
C TRP A 445 -24.61 14.22 -4.43
N GLY A 446 -25.54 13.37 -4.86
CA GLY A 446 -25.69 13.04 -6.28
C GLY A 446 -26.84 12.07 -6.57
N PRO A 447 -26.94 11.56 -7.81
CA PRO A 447 -27.97 10.61 -8.19
C PRO A 447 -27.78 9.26 -7.47
N ALA A 448 -28.88 8.70 -6.94
CA ALA A 448 -28.90 7.36 -6.36
C ALA A 448 -28.40 6.27 -7.32
N ASP A 449 -28.53 6.52 -8.63
CA ASP A 449 -28.01 5.65 -9.70
C ASP A 449 -26.51 5.37 -9.57
N LEU A 450 -25.70 6.28 -9.00
CA LEU A 450 -24.25 6.06 -8.87
C LEU A 450 -23.91 4.98 -7.85
N ASP A 451 -24.53 4.99 -6.66
CA ASP A 451 -24.29 3.92 -5.67
C ASP A 451 -24.83 2.58 -6.16
N VAL A 452 -25.99 2.59 -6.83
CA VAL A 452 -26.55 1.38 -7.42
C VAL A 452 -25.66 0.87 -8.56
N ALA A 453 -25.14 1.75 -9.42
CA ALA A 453 -24.21 1.40 -10.47
C ALA A 453 -22.93 0.77 -9.90
N HIS A 454 -22.35 1.40 -8.89
CA HIS A 454 -21.13 0.96 -8.25
C HIS A 454 -21.28 -0.43 -7.60
N CYS A 455 -22.32 -0.62 -6.78
CA CYS A 455 -22.59 -1.91 -6.16
C CYS A 455 -22.86 -2.98 -7.22
N SER A 456 -23.55 -2.62 -8.31
CA SER A 456 -23.84 -3.55 -9.40
C SER A 456 -22.60 -3.97 -10.18
N THR A 457 -21.69 -3.04 -10.48
CA THR A 457 -20.42 -3.36 -11.14
C THR A 457 -19.61 -4.30 -10.26
N ALA A 458 -19.52 -4.02 -8.95
CA ALA A 458 -18.81 -4.89 -8.02
C ALA A 458 -19.44 -6.30 -7.95
N LEU A 459 -20.77 -6.42 -7.90
CA LEU A 459 -21.47 -7.71 -7.93
C LEU A 459 -21.25 -8.45 -9.26
N ALA A 460 -21.26 -7.74 -10.39
CA ALA A 460 -20.97 -8.31 -11.70
C ALA A 460 -19.58 -8.95 -11.76
N LEU A 461 -18.59 -8.22 -11.27
CA LEU A 461 -17.20 -8.69 -11.24
C LEU A 461 -16.98 -9.80 -10.22
N LEU A 462 -17.61 -9.73 -9.05
CA LEU A 462 -17.41 -10.68 -7.95
C LEU A 462 -18.16 -12.01 -8.16
N HIS A 463 -19.43 -11.96 -8.56
CA HIS A 463 -20.31 -13.12 -8.60
C HIS A 463 -20.83 -13.48 -10.00
N GLY A 464 -20.86 -12.52 -10.92
CA GLY A 464 -21.29 -12.75 -12.31
C GLY A 464 -22.22 -11.64 -12.82
N PRO A 465 -22.22 -11.38 -14.15
CA PRO A 465 -22.92 -10.24 -14.75
C PRO A 465 -24.42 -10.18 -14.43
N GLU A 466 -25.08 -11.32 -14.23
CA GLU A 466 -26.49 -11.43 -13.85
C GLU A 466 -26.80 -10.75 -12.51
N TYR A 467 -25.89 -10.81 -11.53
CA TYR A 467 -26.08 -10.17 -10.23
C TYR A 467 -25.99 -8.65 -10.35
N GLY A 468 -25.06 -8.14 -11.16
CA GLY A 468 -24.98 -6.72 -11.45
C GLY A 468 -26.22 -6.22 -12.19
N LEU A 469 -26.66 -6.94 -13.23
CA LEU A 469 -27.85 -6.58 -14.02
C LEU A 469 -29.15 -6.59 -13.19
N GLY A 470 -29.25 -7.45 -12.18
CA GLY A 470 -30.45 -7.62 -11.35
C GLY A 470 -30.48 -6.79 -10.04
N PHE A 471 -29.42 -6.04 -9.73
CA PHE A 471 -29.33 -5.35 -8.43
C PHE A 471 -30.31 -4.18 -8.32
N ARG A 472 -30.62 -3.50 -9.44
CA ARG A 472 -31.61 -2.41 -9.47
C ARG A 472 -32.96 -2.86 -8.92
N GLU A 473 -33.47 -3.99 -9.41
CA GLU A 473 -34.79 -4.49 -9.02
C GLU A 473 -34.85 -4.81 -7.53
N ARG A 474 -33.75 -5.33 -6.98
CA ARG A 474 -33.64 -5.63 -5.54
C ARG A 474 -33.60 -4.35 -4.71
N TYR A 475 -32.85 -3.35 -5.14
CA TYR A 475 -32.81 -2.04 -4.50
C TYR A 475 -34.20 -1.38 -4.47
N GLU A 476 -34.91 -1.35 -5.60
CA GLU A 476 -36.27 -0.80 -5.66
C GLU A 476 -37.26 -1.63 -4.82
N ALA A 477 -37.17 -2.96 -4.84
CA ALA A 477 -38.02 -3.85 -4.04
C ALA A 477 -37.84 -3.65 -2.52
N GLN A 478 -36.66 -3.21 -2.08
CA GLN A 478 -36.37 -2.88 -0.67
C GLN A 478 -36.75 -1.44 -0.30
N GLY A 479 -37.53 -0.76 -1.15
CA GLY A 479 -37.99 0.61 -0.95
C GLY A 479 -36.93 1.66 -1.25
N GLY A 480 -35.97 1.34 -2.13
CA GLY A 480 -35.06 2.31 -2.72
C GLY A 480 -35.81 3.40 -3.50
N ARG A 481 -35.15 4.54 -3.69
CA ARG A 481 -35.64 5.59 -4.60
C ARG A 481 -35.84 5.04 -6.01
N ARG A 482 -36.86 5.50 -6.73
CA ARG A 482 -37.01 5.19 -8.16
C ARG A 482 -35.82 5.75 -8.93
N LEU A 483 -35.13 4.89 -9.67
CA LEU A 483 -33.98 5.26 -10.48
C LEU A 483 -34.41 5.80 -11.85
N ALA A 484 -33.45 6.36 -12.59
CA ALA A 484 -33.66 6.71 -13.99
C ALA A 484 -34.09 5.48 -14.82
N ASP A 485 -34.70 5.72 -15.97
CA ASP A 485 -35.16 4.67 -16.88
C ASP A 485 -34.42 4.75 -18.24
N GLY A 486 -34.32 3.61 -18.93
CA GLY A 486 -33.78 3.55 -20.30
C GLY A 486 -32.37 4.17 -20.46
N PRO A 487 -32.17 5.06 -21.45
CA PRO A 487 -30.85 5.63 -21.75
C PRO A 487 -30.20 6.44 -20.62
N GLU A 488 -30.99 7.08 -19.75
CA GLU A 488 -30.46 7.85 -18.61
C GLU A 488 -29.90 6.93 -17.53
N HIS A 489 -30.57 5.82 -17.26
CA HIS A 489 -30.04 4.78 -16.37
C HIS A 489 -28.75 4.18 -16.95
N LEU A 490 -28.77 3.85 -18.24
CA LEU A 490 -27.61 3.30 -18.94
C LEU A 490 -26.38 4.20 -18.82
N TYR A 491 -26.56 5.52 -18.89
CA TYR A 491 -25.48 6.49 -18.70
C TYR A 491 -24.75 6.28 -17.38
N TRP A 492 -25.47 6.27 -16.26
CA TRP A 492 -24.87 6.14 -14.93
C TRP A 492 -24.20 4.78 -14.73
N ARG A 493 -24.81 3.70 -15.25
CA ARG A 493 -24.27 2.34 -15.19
C ARG A 493 -22.97 2.20 -15.95
N LEU A 494 -22.89 2.77 -17.15
CA LEU A 494 -21.67 2.75 -17.96
C LEU A 494 -20.61 3.71 -17.42
N LEU A 495 -20.99 4.86 -16.86
CA LEU A 495 -20.06 5.80 -16.25
C LEU A 495 -19.29 5.14 -15.09
N ASP A 496 -19.94 4.31 -14.29
CA ASP A 496 -19.24 3.56 -13.24
C ASP A 496 -18.46 2.37 -13.81
N ALA A 497 -19.08 1.51 -14.63
CA ALA A 497 -18.44 0.29 -15.14
C ALA A 497 -17.16 0.56 -15.94
N LEU A 498 -17.15 1.63 -16.74
CA LEU A 498 -16.01 2.01 -17.58
C LEU A 498 -14.84 2.60 -16.77
N ALA A 499 -15.01 2.92 -15.49
CA ALA A 499 -13.91 3.32 -14.61
C ALA A 499 -12.91 2.17 -14.35
N TYR A 500 -13.31 0.92 -14.63
CA TYR A 500 -12.49 -0.27 -14.43
C TYR A 500 -11.82 -0.78 -15.71
N VAL A 501 -11.96 -0.07 -16.83
CA VAL A 501 -11.29 -0.43 -18.09
C VAL A 501 -9.90 0.23 -18.14
N PRO A 502 -8.85 -0.47 -18.63
CA PRO A 502 -8.83 -1.87 -19.08
C PRO A 502 -8.57 -2.88 -17.95
N ASP A 503 -8.34 -2.41 -16.73
CA ASP A 503 -7.84 -3.23 -15.63
C ASP A 503 -8.81 -3.31 -14.45
N ALA A 504 -9.78 -4.22 -14.59
CA ALA A 504 -10.73 -4.56 -13.52
C ALA A 504 -10.07 -5.32 -12.37
N ALA A 505 -8.84 -5.83 -12.54
CA ALA A 505 -8.12 -6.57 -11.51
C ALA A 505 -7.78 -5.68 -10.30
N LYS A 506 -7.77 -4.36 -10.47
CA LYS A 506 -7.59 -3.39 -9.37
C LYS A 506 -8.62 -3.57 -8.25
N LEU A 507 -9.87 -3.85 -8.58
CA LEU A 507 -10.94 -4.02 -7.59
C LEU A 507 -10.85 -5.39 -6.88
N ALA A 508 -10.28 -6.39 -7.53
CA ALA A 508 -10.25 -7.77 -7.04
C ALA A 508 -9.10 -8.08 -6.07
N GLY A 509 -8.11 -7.19 -5.91
CA GLY A 509 -6.99 -7.40 -4.98
C GLY A 509 -7.46 -7.80 -3.57
N PRO A 510 -8.28 -6.97 -2.90
CA PRO A 510 -8.84 -7.31 -1.58
C PRO A 510 -9.70 -8.59 -1.57
N TRP A 511 -10.42 -8.89 -2.66
CA TRP A 511 -11.25 -10.11 -2.73
C TRP A 511 -10.41 -11.39 -2.83
N ARG A 512 -9.28 -11.34 -3.55
CA ARG A 512 -8.32 -12.44 -3.61
C ARG A 512 -7.69 -12.69 -2.23
N GLU A 513 -7.35 -11.63 -1.48
CA GLU A 513 -6.90 -11.75 -0.08
C GLU A 513 -7.95 -12.41 0.83
N LEU A 514 -9.24 -12.23 0.51
CA LEU A 514 -10.38 -12.86 1.19
C LEU A 514 -10.74 -14.26 0.64
N GLY A 515 -9.90 -14.84 -0.22
CA GLY A 515 -10.03 -16.22 -0.70
C GLY A 515 -10.60 -16.38 -2.12
N ARG A 516 -10.97 -15.30 -2.80
CA ARG A 516 -11.45 -15.34 -4.20
C ARG A 516 -10.31 -15.36 -5.21
N THR A 517 -9.42 -16.35 -5.08
CA THR A 517 -8.25 -16.51 -5.96
C THR A 517 -8.63 -16.89 -7.40
N ASP A 518 -9.88 -17.29 -7.63
CA ASP A 518 -10.48 -17.57 -8.95
C ASP A 518 -10.66 -16.32 -9.82
N LEU A 519 -10.70 -15.13 -9.23
CA LEU A 519 -10.92 -13.87 -9.94
C LEU A 519 -9.63 -13.40 -10.63
N THR A 520 -9.18 -14.08 -11.67
CA THR A 520 -8.00 -13.65 -12.46
C THR A 520 -8.31 -12.39 -13.28
N PRO A 521 -7.29 -11.65 -13.77
CA PRO A 521 -7.51 -10.52 -14.68
C PRO A 521 -8.36 -10.89 -15.90
N GLU A 522 -8.19 -12.09 -16.45
CA GLU A 522 -8.94 -12.61 -17.59
C GLU A 522 -10.42 -12.79 -17.23
N VAL A 523 -10.72 -13.48 -16.12
CA VAL A 523 -12.09 -13.69 -15.64
C VAL A 523 -12.80 -12.35 -15.39
N LEU A 524 -12.11 -11.39 -14.80
CA LEU A 524 -12.68 -10.06 -14.52
C LEU A 524 -12.92 -9.26 -15.80
N GLY A 525 -12.01 -9.35 -16.78
CA GLY A 525 -12.20 -8.75 -18.10
C GLY A 525 -13.42 -9.31 -18.82
N GLU A 526 -13.56 -10.65 -18.87
CA GLU A 526 -14.71 -11.32 -19.47
C GLU A 526 -16.03 -10.94 -18.79
N ARG A 527 -16.05 -10.89 -17.45
CA ARG A 527 -17.24 -10.48 -16.69
C ARG A 527 -17.62 -9.02 -16.93
N LEU A 528 -16.63 -8.12 -17.00
CA LEU A 528 -16.88 -6.71 -17.29
C LEU A 528 -17.48 -6.53 -18.68
N GLU A 529 -16.92 -7.19 -19.69
CA GLU A 529 -17.42 -7.14 -21.07
C GLU A 529 -18.85 -7.72 -21.18
N ALA A 530 -19.10 -8.87 -20.55
CA ALA A 530 -20.42 -9.47 -20.51
C ALA A 530 -21.45 -8.56 -19.81
N TYR A 531 -21.06 -7.92 -18.70
CA TYR A 531 -21.91 -7.00 -17.96
C TYR A 531 -22.25 -5.75 -18.78
N VAL A 532 -21.25 -5.09 -19.38
CA VAL A 532 -21.47 -3.91 -20.25
C VAL A 532 -22.32 -4.27 -21.47
N THR A 533 -22.08 -5.43 -22.09
CA THR A 533 -22.90 -5.94 -23.19
C THR A 533 -24.35 -6.16 -22.74
N GLY A 534 -24.55 -6.71 -21.55
CA GLY A 534 -25.88 -6.89 -20.95
C GLY A 534 -26.60 -5.56 -20.70
N LEU A 535 -25.89 -4.54 -20.19
CA LEU A 535 -26.43 -3.20 -19.98
C LEU A 535 -26.90 -2.58 -21.31
N LEU A 536 -26.06 -2.65 -22.35
CA LEU A 536 -26.40 -2.13 -23.68
C LEU A 536 -27.62 -2.86 -24.26
N LYS A 537 -27.71 -4.19 -24.15
CA LYS A 537 -28.87 -4.94 -24.64
C LYS A 537 -30.16 -4.58 -23.91
N ARG A 538 -30.07 -4.25 -22.62
CA ARG A 538 -31.24 -4.00 -21.78
C ARG A 538 -31.79 -2.58 -21.90
N TYR A 539 -30.92 -1.59 -22.16
CA TYR A 539 -31.28 -0.18 -22.00
C TYR A 539 -30.90 0.75 -23.17
N ALA A 540 -30.15 0.28 -24.18
CA ALA A 540 -29.66 1.13 -25.28
C ALA A 540 -30.66 1.34 -26.41
#